data_AF-A0A2G9PQU0-F1
#
_entry.id   AF-A0A2G9PQU0-F1
#
_cell.length_a   1.000
_cell.length_b   1.000
_cell.length_c   1.000
_cell.angle_alpha   90.00
_cell.angle_beta   90.00
_cell.angle_gamma   90.00
#
_symmetry.space_group_name_H-M   'P 1'
#
loop_
_entity.id
_entity.type
_entity.pdbx_description
1 polymer ?
#
loop_
_entity_poly.entity_id
_entity_poly.type
_entity_poly.pdbx_seq_one_letter_code
_entity_poly.pdbx_strand_id
1 'polypeptide(L)' 'MMIYKKDQETAYAEIMHMFRYYYQTEWAPESMFKGKSRLWVQALNHLVTQGYVERKKTSHGYQYRWKAARPMHF' A
#
# COMPACT_ATOMS: atom_id res chain seq x y z
N MET A 1 9.53 2.21 -23.74
CA MET A 1 8.65 2.63 -22.64
C MET A 1 8.96 1.78 -21.41
N MET A 2 10.02 2.12 -20.64
CA MET A 2 10.54 1.25 -19.55
C MET A 2 10.64 1.94 -18.17
N ILE A 3 10.45 3.26 -18.08
CA ILE A 3 10.58 4.00 -16.82
C ILE A 3 9.36 3.78 -15.91
N TYR A 4 8.16 3.83 -16.51
CA TYR A 4 6.88 3.67 -15.78
C TYR A 4 6.74 2.35 -15.02
N LYS A 5 7.32 1.26 -15.54
CA LYS A 5 7.20 -0.07 -14.94
C LYS A 5 8.05 -0.20 -13.66
N LYS A 6 9.29 0.31 -13.71
CA LYS A 6 10.25 0.27 -12.60
C LYS A 6 9.78 1.11 -11.41
N ASP A 7 9.22 2.29 -11.67
CA ASP A 7 8.72 3.16 -10.60
C ASP A 7 7.47 2.56 -9.92
N GLN A 8 6.65 1.85 -10.68
CA GLN A 8 5.49 1.15 -10.17
C GLN A 8 5.88 -0.08 -9.32
N GLU A 9 6.84 -0.88 -9.79
CA GLU A 9 7.42 -1.99 -9.02
C GLU A 9 8.04 -1.49 -7.70
N THR A 10 8.75 -0.36 -7.76
CA THR A 10 9.33 0.29 -6.58
C THR A 10 8.23 0.70 -5.58
N ALA A 11 7.14 1.29 -6.05
CA ALA A 11 6.00 1.64 -5.20
C ALA A 11 5.38 0.41 -4.52
N TYR A 12 5.19 -0.70 -5.23
CA TYR A 12 4.70 -1.94 -4.63
C TYR A 12 5.65 -2.48 -3.56
N ALA A 13 6.96 -2.50 -3.85
CA ALA A 13 7.97 -2.96 -2.91
C ALA A 13 7.99 -2.09 -1.64
N GLU A 14 7.90 -0.77 -1.77
CA GLU A 14 7.80 0.15 -0.62
C GLU A 14 6.56 -0.12 0.22
N ILE A 15 5.39 -0.32 -0.40
CA ILE A 15 4.14 -0.60 0.31
C ILE A 15 4.25 -1.91 1.10
N MET A 16 4.78 -2.97 0.46
CA MET A 16 4.99 -4.26 1.12
C MET A 16 5.99 -4.16 2.28
N HIS A 17 7.11 -3.47 2.08
CA HIS A 17 8.08 -3.22 3.14
C HIS A 17 7.43 -2.47 4.31
N MET A 18 6.66 -1.43 4.02
CA MET A 18 6.02 -0.63 5.04
C MET A 18 5.06 -1.47 5.91
N PHE A 19 4.17 -2.25 5.29
CA PHE A 19 3.29 -3.16 6.04
C PHE A 19 4.07 -4.26 6.75
N ARG A 20 5.19 -4.74 6.20
CA ARG A 20 6.03 -5.76 6.84
C ARG A 20 6.74 -5.28 8.10
N TYR A 21 7.22 -4.06 8.14
CA TYR A 21 8.10 -3.62 9.23
C TYR A 21 7.41 -2.68 10.21
N TYR A 22 6.43 -1.89 9.74
CA TYR A 22 5.78 -0.88 10.58
C TYR A 22 4.34 -1.26 10.98
N TYR A 23 3.64 -2.09 10.20
CA TYR A 23 2.20 -2.38 10.42
C TYR A 23 1.84 -3.85 10.16
N GLN A 24 2.59 -4.79 10.76
CA GLN A 24 2.38 -6.22 10.53
C GLN A 24 0.96 -6.68 10.87
N THR A 25 0.49 -6.27 12.04
CA THR A 25 -0.86 -6.57 12.56
C THR A 25 -1.69 -5.31 12.75
N GLU A 26 -1.04 -4.14 12.70
CA GLU A 26 -1.61 -2.84 12.98
C GLU A 26 -2.22 -2.17 11.75
N TRP A 27 -3.04 -1.16 12.01
CA TRP A 27 -3.67 -0.35 10.99
C TRP A 27 -2.84 0.90 10.71
N ALA A 28 -2.33 1.02 9.48
CA ALA A 28 -1.62 2.20 9.01
C ALA A 28 -2.60 3.36 8.78
N PRO A 29 -2.39 4.54 9.41
CA PRO A 29 -3.24 5.70 9.21
C PRO A 29 -2.98 6.34 7.84
N GLU A 30 -4.02 6.88 7.20
CA GLU A 30 -3.92 7.59 5.91
C GLU A 30 -2.89 8.73 5.92
N SER A 31 -2.69 9.38 7.07
CA SER A 31 -1.72 10.46 7.25
C SER A 31 -0.28 10.03 6.95
N MET A 32 0.09 8.75 7.11
CA MET A 32 1.41 8.22 6.74
C MET A 32 1.68 8.27 5.23
N PHE A 33 0.63 8.33 4.42
CA PHE A 33 0.77 8.37 2.96
C PHE A 33 0.79 9.79 2.41
N LYS A 34 0.66 10.81 3.27
CA LYS A 34 0.72 12.21 2.87
C LYS A 34 2.12 12.53 2.33
N GLY A 35 2.18 13.04 1.10
CA GLY A 35 3.45 13.33 0.43
C GLY A 35 4.03 12.17 -0.39
N LYS A 36 3.36 11.00 -0.41
CA LYS A 36 3.72 9.92 -1.35
C LYS A 36 3.36 10.31 -2.79
N SER A 37 4.11 9.76 -3.74
CA SER A 37 3.91 10.05 -5.16
C SER A 37 2.56 9.53 -5.66
N ARG A 38 2.07 10.08 -6.78
CA ARG A 38 0.83 9.61 -7.41
C ARG A 38 0.88 8.12 -7.76
N LEU A 39 2.03 7.62 -8.23
CA LEU A 39 2.23 6.19 -8.53
C LEU A 39 2.12 5.33 -7.28
N TRP A 40 2.64 5.81 -6.15
CA TRP A 40 2.53 5.12 -4.86
C TRP A 40 1.06 4.99 -4.43
N VAL A 41 0.30 6.08 -4.51
CA VAL A 41 -1.14 6.07 -4.20
C VAL A 41 -1.92 5.16 -5.15
N GLN A 42 -1.57 5.15 -6.44
CA GLN A 42 -2.17 4.24 -7.42
C GLN A 42 -1.86 2.77 -7.10
N ALA A 43 -0.62 2.44 -6.74
CA ALA A 43 -0.22 1.09 -6.33
C ALA A 43 -0.98 0.64 -5.08
N LEU A 44 -1.12 1.50 -4.07
CA LEU A 44 -1.92 1.20 -2.87
C LEU A 44 -3.38 0.93 -3.22
N ASN A 45 -4.01 1.80 -4.03
CA ASN A 45 -5.40 1.63 -4.44
C ASN A 45 -5.60 0.35 -5.27
N HIS A 46 -4.62 -0.01 -6.09
CA HIS A 46 -4.63 -1.26 -6.84
C HIS A 46 -4.60 -2.47 -5.89
N LEU A 47 -3.70 -2.47 -4.90
CA LEU A 47 -3.65 -3.52 -3.87
C LEU A 47 -4.93 -3.62 -3.04
N VAL A 48 -5.59 -2.49 -2.76
CA VAL A 48 -6.90 -2.46 -2.09
C VAL A 48 -7.97 -3.09 -2.97
N THR A 49 -7.99 -2.74 -4.26
CA THR A 49 -8.96 -3.29 -5.24
C THR A 49 -8.78 -4.80 -5.43
N GLN A 50 -7.54 -5.28 -5.43
CA GLN A 50 -7.21 -6.70 -5.50
C GLN A 50 -7.46 -7.46 -4.18
N GLY A 51 -7.81 -6.76 -3.08
CA GLY A 51 -8.07 -7.37 -1.78
C GLY A 51 -6.83 -7.74 -0.97
N TYR A 52 -5.63 -7.37 -1.42
CA TYR A 52 -4.38 -7.56 -0.66
C TYR A 52 -4.31 -6.63 0.55
N VAL A 53 -4.82 -5.41 0.41
CA VAL A 53 -4.90 -4.41 1.48
C VAL A 53 -6.36 -4.15 1.83
N GLU A 54 -6.68 -4.25 3.12
CA GLU A 54 -7.96 -3.85 3.67
C GLU A 54 -7.96 -2.35 3.96
N ARG A 55 -9.05 -1.65 3.64
CA ARG A 55 -9.27 -0.24 3.96
C ARG A 55 -10.52 -0.11 4.83
N LYS A 56 -10.40 0.57 5.97
CA LYS A 56 -11.55 0.93 6.82
C LYS A 56 -11.62 2.45 7.01
N LYS A 57 -12.84 2.97 7.12
CA LYS A 57 -13.11 4.39 7.43
C LYS A 57 -13.08 4.60 8.95
N THR A 58 -12.51 5.71 9.40
CA THR A 58 -12.47 6.15 10.79
C THR A 58 -12.98 7.59 10.93
N SER A 59 -13.08 8.10 12.14
CA SER A 59 -13.39 9.51 12.42
C SER A 59 -12.33 10.48 11.89
N HIS A 60 -11.11 9.99 11.62
CA HIS A 60 -9.95 10.81 11.22
C HIS A 60 -9.48 10.53 9.78
N GLY A 61 -10.29 9.85 8.96
CA GLY A 61 -9.96 9.52 7.57
C GLY A 61 -10.02 8.01 7.32
N TYR A 62 -9.02 7.47 6.62
CA TYR A 62 -8.90 6.03 6.37
C TYR A 62 -7.75 5.37 7.15
N GLN A 63 -7.90 4.08 7.36
CA GLN A 63 -6.85 3.20 7.86
C GLN A 63 -6.72 1.98 6.96
N TYR A 64 -5.50 1.48 6.83
CA TYR A 64 -5.15 0.43 5.89
C TYR A 64 -4.38 -0.68 6.59
N ARG A 65 -4.61 -1.94 6.22
CA ARG A 65 -3.89 -3.09 6.78
C ARG A 65 -3.70 -4.16 5.72
N TRP A 66 -2.59 -4.88 5.79
CA TRP A 66 -2.39 -6.04 4.93
C TRP A 66 -3.36 -7.17 5.31
N LYS A 67 -4.11 -7.72 4.34
CA LYS A 67 -5.17 -8.72 4.57
C LYS A 67 -4.85 -10.09 4.00
N ALA A 68 -4.26 -10.13 2.80
CA ALA A 68 -4.01 -11.39 2.11
C ALA A 68 -2.75 -12.11 2.61
N ALA A 69 -2.69 -13.43 2.43
CA ALA A 69 -1.41 -14.13 2.45
C ALA A 69 -0.47 -13.44 1.46
N ARG A 70 0.76 -13.14 1.89
CA ARG A 70 1.69 -12.36 1.05
C ARG A 70 1.84 -13.02 -0.32
N PRO A 71 1.62 -12.29 -1.43
CA PRO A 71 2.00 -12.77 -2.73
C PRO A 71 3.52 -12.95 -2.75
N MET A 72 3.97 -14.11 -3.24
CA MET A 72 5.40 -14.40 -3.33
C MET A 72 6.08 -13.62 -4.47
N HIS A 73 5.33 -13.09 -5.44
CA HIS A 73 5.83 -12.31 -6.57
C HIS A 73 4.81 -11.25 -7.06
N PHE A 74 5.32 -10.11 -7.54
CA PHE A 74 4.62 -9.06 -8.30
C PHE A 74 5.44 -8.69 -9.54
#